data_AF-A0A832VQR6-F1
#
_entry.id   AF-A0A832VQR6-F1
#
_cell.length_a   1.000
_cell.length_b   1.000
_cell.length_c   1.000
_cell.angle_alpha   90.00
_cell.angle_beta   90.00
_cell.angle_gamma   90.00
#
_symmetry.space_group_name_H-M   'P 1'
#
loop_
_entity.id
_entity.type
_entity.pdbx_description
1 polymer ?
#
loop_
_entity_poly.entity_id
_entity_poly.type
_entity_poly.pdbx_seq_one_letter_code
_entity_poly.pdbx_strand_id
1 'polypeptide(L)'
;MGPKKSFLKALSPIMVGSYESLAGNYIVQSIKWFSIIIVLSAAIDIVQQNIGIKITAPTFENDLTGFLGLSISPLIEEIGFRVILIGVPLFFLYSKKFSMGLFFKSLWNPSDNIPNINQKKALILIILVGIFFGVAHILGEQWSSGKATQAAMAGIIIGWVYYRYGFVAGVLIHWATNYMIYSYAYLVSTINEIGITESFSHSLIGTIEIILVLAGISGLALTMLEIKISKDVKNSLS
;
A
#
# COMPACT_ATOMS: atom_id res chain seq x y z
N MET A 1 -7.68 11.22 20.02
CA MET A 1 -6.85 11.07 18.80
C MET A 1 -7.60 11.76 17.68
N GLY A 2 -7.01 12.77 17.06
CA GLY A 2 -7.62 13.53 15.96
C GLY A 2 -6.52 14.14 15.10
N PRO A 3 -6.84 14.58 13.88
CA PRO A 3 -5.85 15.22 13.02
C PRO A 3 -5.20 16.40 13.78
N LYS A 4 -3.87 16.51 13.72
CA LYS A 4 -3.10 17.58 14.41
C LYS A 4 -3.51 18.98 13.97
N LYS A 5 -4.23 19.09 12.85
CA LYS A 5 -4.80 20.31 12.27
C LYS A 5 -6.28 20.05 11.97
N SER A 6 -7.16 21.05 12.18
CA SER A 6 -8.54 20.98 11.72
C SER A 6 -8.60 20.92 10.18
N PHE A 7 -9.68 20.39 9.61
CA PHE A 7 -9.86 20.26 8.15
C PHE A 7 -9.55 21.56 7.40
N LEU A 8 -10.11 22.69 7.87
CA LEU A 8 -9.87 24.01 7.29
C LEU A 8 -8.40 24.47 7.43
N LYS A 9 -7.73 24.17 8.55
CA LYS A 9 -6.30 24.46 8.73
C LYS A 9 -5.39 23.55 7.90
N ALA A 10 -5.85 22.37 7.52
CA ALA A 10 -5.14 21.48 6.59
C ALA A 10 -5.29 21.92 5.13
N LEU A 11 -6.44 22.52 4.78
CA LEU A 11 -6.73 23.06 3.44
C LEU A 11 -6.19 24.47 3.20
N SER A 12 -6.06 25.28 4.23
CA SER A 12 -5.58 26.67 4.11
C SER A 12 -4.25 26.80 3.34
N PRO A 13 -3.22 25.98 3.58
CA PRO A 13 -1.99 26.03 2.79
C PRO A 13 -2.22 25.72 1.30
N ILE A 14 -3.06 24.72 1.02
CA ILE A 14 -3.43 24.30 -0.34
C ILE A 14 -4.16 25.44 -1.08
N MET A 15 -5.11 26.11 -0.41
CA MET A 15 -5.87 27.23 -0.98
C MET A 15 -5.02 28.49 -1.21
N VAL A 16 -3.94 28.66 -0.45
CA VAL A 16 -3.00 29.77 -0.59
C VAL A 16 -1.83 29.42 -1.53
N GLY A 17 -1.81 28.20 -2.09
CA GLY A 17 -0.74 27.74 -2.99
C GLY A 17 0.56 27.38 -2.28
N SER A 18 0.58 27.32 -0.95
CA SER A 18 1.71 26.79 -0.19
C SER A 18 1.62 25.27 -0.11
N TYR A 19 2.27 24.60 -1.05
CA TYR A 19 2.46 23.14 -1.09
C TYR A 19 3.34 22.60 0.05
N GLU A 20 3.78 23.46 0.97
CA GLU A 20 4.66 23.09 2.06
C GLU A 20 3.93 22.15 3.05
N SER A 21 4.24 20.86 2.87
CA SER A 21 3.99 19.74 3.76
C SER A 21 2.66 18.97 3.58
N LEU A 22 2.29 18.65 2.33
CA LEU A 22 1.46 17.45 2.06
C LEU A 22 2.16 16.13 2.46
N ALA A 23 3.47 16.17 2.73
CA ALA A 23 4.30 15.06 3.19
C ALA A 23 3.79 14.38 4.48
N GLY A 24 3.10 15.12 5.37
CA GLY A 24 2.60 14.60 6.63
C GLY A 24 1.18 14.02 6.60
N ASN A 25 0.50 14.05 5.46
CA ASN A 25 -0.88 13.57 5.35
C ASN A 25 -0.91 12.11 4.89
N TYR A 26 -1.36 11.21 5.77
CA TYR A 26 -1.47 9.78 5.46
C TYR A 26 -2.34 9.50 4.24
N ILE A 27 -3.42 10.26 4.01
CA ILE A 27 -4.32 10.04 2.86
C ILE A 27 -3.59 10.34 1.55
N VAL A 28 -2.87 11.47 1.50
CA VAL A 28 -2.12 11.87 0.30
C VAL A 28 -1.03 10.86 -0.03
N GLN A 29 -0.28 10.43 0.98
CA GLN A 29 0.74 9.38 0.79
C GLN A 29 0.10 8.06 0.38
N SER A 30 -1.04 7.70 0.98
CA SER A 30 -1.74 6.46 0.64
C SER A 30 -2.19 6.45 -0.82
N ILE A 31 -2.82 7.52 -1.30
CA ILE A 31 -3.26 7.64 -2.71
C ILE A 31 -2.06 7.52 -3.66
N LYS A 32 -0.98 8.25 -3.37
CA LYS A 32 0.23 8.25 -4.21
C LYS A 32 0.86 6.86 -4.32
N TRP A 33 1.06 6.18 -3.19
CA TRP A 33 1.67 4.85 -3.18
C TRP A 33 0.72 3.76 -3.68
N PHE A 34 -0.58 3.91 -3.45
CA PHE A 34 -1.61 3.07 -4.05
C PHE A 34 -1.56 3.13 -5.58
N SER A 35 -1.48 4.33 -6.17
CA SER A 35 -1.29 4.51 -7.62
C SER A 35 -0.07 3.76 -8.15
N ILE A 36 1.05 3.81 -7.42
CA ILE A 36 2.27 3.07 -7.79
C ILE A 36 2.01 1.56 -7.78
N ILE A 37 1.38 1.04 -6.73
CA ILE A 37 1.09 -0.39 -6.62
C ILE A 37 0.17 -0.86 -7.75
N ILE A 38 -0.88 -0.11 -8.08
CA ILE A 38 -1.82 -0.49 -9.16
C ILE A 38 -1.10 -0.59 -10.51
N VAL A 39 -0.28 0.40 -10.87
CA VAL A 39 0.45 0.39 -12.16
C VAL A 39 1.45 -0.75 -12.21
N LEU A 40 2.23 -0.96 -11.14
CA LEU A 40 3.20 -2.05 -11.08
C LEU A 40 2.53 -3.42 -11.05
N SER A 41 1.39 -3.52 -10.38
CA SER A 41 0.56 -4.73 -10.34
C SER A 41 0.09 -5.12 -11.73
N ALA A 42 -0.49 -4.19 -12.48
CA ALA A 42 -0.94 -4.42 -13.85
C ALA A 42 0.24 -4.79 -14.77
N ALA A 43 1.39 -4.13 -14.61
CA ALA A 43 2.59 -4.47 -15.39
C ALA A 43 3.09 -5.90 -15.10
N ILE A 44 3.10 -6.31 -13.82
CA ILE A 44 3.47 -7.68 -13.42
C ILE A 44 2.48 -8.69 -14.02
N ASP A 45 1.18 -8.42 -13.92
CA ASP A 45 0.15 -9.32 -14.43
C ASP A 45 0.26 -9.50 -15.96
N ILE A 46 0.44 -8.41 -16.71
CA ILE A 46 0.70 -8.48 -18.17
C ILE A 46 1.91 -9.36 -18.48
N VAL A 47 3.02 -9.18 -17.77
CA VAL A 47 4.24 -9.98 -17.98
C VAL A 47 3.99 -11.44 -17.63
N GLN A 48 3.31 -11.73 -16.52
CA GLN A 48 3.01 -13.09 -16.07
C GLN A 48 2.07 -13.82 -17.04
N GLN A 49 1.02 -13.14 -17.51
CA GLN A 49 0.10 -13.72 -18.50
C GLN A 49 0.81 -14.07 -19.82
N ASN A 50 1.76 -13.25 -20.27
CA ASN A 50 2.55 -13.51 -21.49
C ASN A 50 3.42 -14.78 -21.40
N ILE A 51 3.77 -15.22 -20.19
CA ILE A 51 4.52 -16.47 -19.95
C ILE A 51 3.64 -17.60 -19.41
N GLY A 52 2.31 -17.44 -19.47
CA GLY A 52 1.34 -18.47 -19.08
C GLY A 52 1.08 -18.58 -17.58
N ILE A 53 1.57 -17.65 -16.76
CA ILE A 53 1.30 -17.60 -15.31
C ILE A 53 0.04 -16.78 -15.08
N LYS A 54 -1.01 -17.42 -14.56
CA LYS A 54 -2.28 -16.75 -14.22
C LYS A 54 -2.36 -16.47 -12.73
N ILE A 55 -2.88 -15.30 -12.38
CA ILE A 55 -3.24 -14.96 -11.01
C ILE A 55 -4.72 -15.29 -10.80
N THR A 56 -5.01 -16.39 -10.11
CA THR A 56 -6.36 -16.75 -9.68
C THR A 56 -6.61 -16.31 -8.25
N ALA A 57 -7.78 -15.69 -8.03
CA ALA A 57 -8.26 -15.29 -6.71
C ALA A 57 -8.72 -16.49 -5.87
N PRO A 58 -8.72 -16.37 -4.54
CA PRO A 58 -9.30 -17.36 -3.63
C PRO A 58 -10.78 -17.59 -3.89
N THR A 59 -11.19 -18.84 -3.71
CA THR A 59 -12.60 -19.24 -3.65
C THR A 59 -13.07 -19.23 -2.19
N PHE A 60 -14.24 -18.62 -1.95
CA PHE A 60 -14.88 -18.63 -0.64
C PHE A 60 -16.18 -19.42 -0.72
N GLU A 61 -16.49 -20.20 0.32
CA GLU A 61 -17.78 -20.91 0.41
C GLU A 61 -18.95 -19.94 0.60
N ASN A 62 -18.70 -18.84 1.32
CA ASN A 62 -19.71 -17.82 1.60
C ASN A 62 -19.17 -16.43 1.26
N ASP A 63 -19.84 -15.76 0.34
CA ASP A 63 -19.46 -14.45 -0.19
C ASP A 63 -19.36 -13.35 0.87
N LEU A 64 -20.28 -13.32 1.83
CA LEU A 64 -20.24 -12.33 2.91
C LEU A 64 -19.00 -12.53 3.80
N THR A 65 -18.72 -13.78 4.17
CA THR A 65 -17.54 -14.09 4.99
C THR A 65 -16.25 -13.85 4.22
N GLY A 66 -16.22 -14.13 2.91
CA GLY A 66 -15.10 -13.84 2.03
C GLY A 66 -14.80 -12.35 1.94
N PHE A 67 -15.84 -11.54 1.66
CA PHE A 67 -15.70 -10.08 1.62
C PHE A 67 -15.22 -9.48 2.94
N LEU A 68 -15.81 -9.89 4.07
CA LEU A 68 -15.39 -9.44 5.40
C LEU A 68 -13.98 -9.89 5.74
N GLY A 69 -13.63 -11.14 5.43
CA GLY A 69 -12.29 -11.70 5.63
C GLY A 69 -11.24 -10.90 4.87
N LEU A 70 -11.45 -10.67 3.57
CA LEU A 70 -10.56 -9.87 2.72
C LEU A 70 -10.45 -8.41 3.16
N SER A 71 -11.51 -7.86 3.74
CA SER A 71 -11.54 -6.49 4.27
C SER A 71 -10.75 -6.35 5.57
N ILE A 72 -10.75 -7.37 6.43
CA ILE A 72 -10.08 -7.37 7.73
C ILE A 72 -8.63 -7.88 7.61
N SER A 73 -8.34 -8.78 6.67
CA SER A 73 -7.02 -9.40 6.50
C SER A 73 -5.87 -8.39 6.44
N PRO A 74 -5.97 -7.27 5.69
CA PRO A 74 -4.93 -6.24 5.67
C PRO A 74 -4.53 -5.75 7.06
N LEU A 75 -5.48 -5.57 7.99
CA LEU A 75 -5.16 -5.12 9.35
C LEU A 75 -4.29 -6.14 10.09
N ILE A 76 -4.65 -7.42 10.02
CA ILE A 76 -3.93 -8.52 10.69
C ILE A 76 -2.55 -8.69 10.05
N GLU A 77 -2.49 -8.69 8.72
CA GLU A 77 -1.26 -8.82 7.96
C GLU A 77 -0.30 -7.65 8.21
N GLU A 78 -0.79 -6.41 8.27
CA GLU A 78 0.05 -5.26 8.62
C GLU A 78 0.61 -5.36 10.03
N ILE A 79 -0.16 -5.87 11.01
CA ILE A 79 0.36 -6.09 12.37
C ILE A 79 1.50 -7.12 12.33
N GLY A 80 1.29 -8.26 11.66
CA GLY A 80 2.30 -9.31 11.55
C GLY A 80 3.56 -8.85 10.82
N PHE A 81 3.42 -8.40 9.57
CA PHE A 81 4.56 -8.12 8.71
C PHE A 81 5.21 -6.77 8.98
N ARG A 82 4.45 -5.75 9.38
CA ARG A 82 5.00 -4.40 9.53
C ARG A 82 5.36 -4.13 10.97
N VAL A 83 4.41 -4.31 11.89
CA VAL A 83 4.71 -4.03 13.30
C VAL A 83 5.69 -5.05 13.87
N ILE A 84 5.41 -6.36 13.73
CA ILE A 84 6.23 -7.40 14.35
C ILE A 84 7.53 -7.65 13.56
N LEU A 85 7.48 -7.82 12.24
CA LEU A 85 8.68 -8.19 11.47
C LEU A 85 9.56 -7.01 11.01
N ILE A 86 9.06 -5.76 11.05
CA ILE A 86 9.86 -4.57 10.68
C ILE A 86 10.02 -3.64 11.88
N GLY A 87 8.93 -3.20 12.49
CA GLY A 87 8.92 -2.20 13.56
C GLY A 87 9.70 -2.64 14.79
N VAL A 88 9.43 -3.85 15.30
CA VAL A 88 10.09 -4.41 16.47
C VAL A 88 11.61 -4.56 16.24
N PRO A 89 12.09 -5.19 15.15
CA PRO A 89 13.52 -5.25 14.86
C PRO A 89 14.17 -3.88 14.72
N LEU A 90 13.55 -2.94 14.00
CA LEU A 90 14.10 -1.58 13.88
C LEU A 90 14.22 -0.89 15.24
N PHE A 91 13.23 -1.05 16.11
CA PHE A 91 13.30 -0.49 17.46
C PHE A 91 14.46 -1.07 18.25
N PHE A 92 14.62 -2.40 18.31
CA PHE A 92 15.70 -3.01 19.10
C PHE A 92 17.10 -2.77 18.52
N LEU A 93 17.22 -2.62 17.20
CA LEU A 93 18.51 -2.36 16.55
C LEU A 93 19.00 -0.91 16.69
N TYR A 94 18.09 0.06 16.79
CA TYR A 94 18.44 1.49 16.71
C TYR A 94 18.00 2.33 17.91
N SER A 95 17.06 1.87 18.73
CA SER A 95 16.64 2.61 19.91
C SER A 95 17.69 2.53 21.00
N LYS A 96 18.21 3.68 21.43
CA LYS A 96 19.22 3.78 22.49
C LYS A 96 18.64 3.73 23.91
N LYS A 97 17.32 3.91 24.06
CA LYS A 97 16.64 3.96 25.35
C LYS A 97 15.34 3.18 25.28
N PHE A 98 15.11 2.30 26.24
CA PHE A 98 13.85 1.59 26.35
C PHE A 98 12.85 2.41 27.18
N SER A 99 11.72 2.75 26.56
CA SER A 99 10.54 3.30 27.23
C SER A 99 9.32 2.74 26.54
N MET A 100 8.33 2.25 27.29
CA MET A 100 7.11 1.68 26.70
C MET A 100 6.39 2.69 25.80
N GLY A 101 6.37 3.97 26.19
CA GLY A 101 5.82 5.03 25.35
C GLY A 101 6.59 5.22 24.04
N LEU A 102 7.93 5.15 24.09
CA LEU A 102 8.76 5.25 22.88
C LEU A 102 8.62 4.02 21.98
N PHE A 103 8.50 2.83 22.58
CA PHE A 103 8.30 1.57 21.88
C PHE A 103 7.05 1.64 21.00
N PHE A 104 5.87 1.89 21.59
CA PHE A 104 4.63 1.95 20.81
C PHE A 104 4.61 3.10 19.80
N LYS A 105 5.18 4.27 20.14
CA LYS A 105 5.32 5.37 19.18
C LYS A 105 6.19 4.98 17.99
N SER A 106 7.27 4.25 18.23
CA SER A 106 8.18 3.75 17.19
C SER A 106 7.52 2.69 16.32
N LEU A 107 6.73 1.80 16.91
CA LEU A 107 5.92 0.84 16.15
C LEU A 107 4.86 1.53 15.30
N TRP A 108 4.30 2.64 15.78
CA TRP A 108 3.31 3.42 15.05
C TRP A 108 3.91 4.20 13.87
N ASN A 109 5.08 4.79 14.07
CA ASN A 109 5.83 5.49 13.02
C ASN A 109 7.34 5.38 13.29
N PRO A 110 8.05 4.44 12.63
CA PRO A 110 9.46 4.20 12.88
C PRO A 110 10.36 5.39 12.56
N SER A 111 10.20 6.00 11.37
CA SER A 111 11.08 7.09 10.92
C SER A 111 10.97 8.36 11.77
N ASP A 112 9.81 8.61 12.38
CA ASP A 112 9.62 9.81 13.22
C ASP A 112 10.13 9.64 14.65
N ASN A 113 10.15 8.42 15.18
CA ASN A 113 10.39 8.17 16.61
C ASN A 113 11.72 7.45 16.90
N ILE A 114 12.35 6.84 15.90
CA ILE A 114 13.66 6.21 16.05
C ILE A 114 14.71 7.08 15.32
N PRO A 115 15.55 7.82 16.05
CA PRO A 115 16.55 8.67 15.44
C PRO A 115 17.68 7.84 14.80
N ASN A 116 18.23 8.32 13.69
CA ASN A 116 19.44 7.79 13.04
C ASN A 116 19.35 6.31 12.58
N ILE A 117 18.17 5.85 12.14
CA ILE A 117 18.07 4.55 11.45
C ILE A 117 18.96 4.56 10.20
N ASN A 118 19.81 3.54 10.06
CA ASN A 118 20.53 3.32 8.81
C ASN A 118 19.54 2.83 7.73
N GLN A 119 19.18 3.73 6.81
CA GLN A 119 18.19 3.47 5.76
C GLN A 119 18.53 2.26 4.89
N LYS A 120 19.82 1.98 4.62
CA LYS A 120 20.21 0.81 3.81
C LYS A 120 19.85 -0.49 4.53
N LYS A 121 20.14 -0.59 5.82
CA LYS A 121 19.79 -1.76 6.64
C LYS A 121 18.28 -1.91 6.80
N ALA A 122 17.56 -0.80 6.98
CA ALA A 122 16.10 -0.82 7.01
C ALA A 122 15.51 -1.31 5.68
N LEU A 123 16.04 -0.84 4.55
CA LEU A 123 15.60 -1.28 3.23
C LEU A 123 15.87 -2.77 2.99
N ILE A 124 17.03 -3.28 3.40
CA ILE A 124 17.33 -4.73 3.32
C ILE A 124 16.29 -5.53 4.13
N LEU A 125 15.99 -5.11 5.36
CA LEU A 125 14.97 -5.75 6.19
C LEU A 125 13.59 -5.72 5.50
N ILE A 126 13.19 -4.56 4.97
CA ILE A 126 11.91 -4.40 4.24
C ILE A 126 11.86 -5.31 3.02
N ILE A 127 12.95 -5.44 2.25
CA ILE A 127 13.02 -6.32 1.08
C ILE A 127 12.84 -7.78 1.50
N LEU A 128 13.57 -8.23 2.53
CA LEU A 128 13.48 -9.60 3.04
C LEU A 128 12.07 -9.93 3.53
N VAL A 129 11.47 -9.04 4.33
CA VAL A 129 10.10 -9.21 4.84
C VAL A 129 9.08 -9.14 3.72
N GLY A 130 9.28 -8.28 2.71
CA GLY A 130 8.41 -8.18 1.54
C GLY A 130 8.45 -9.45 0.68
N ILE A 131 9.62 -10.05 0.45
CA ILE A 131 9.73 -11.34 -0.22
C ILE A 131 9.01 -12.43 0.59
N PHE A 132 9.23 -12.46 1.91
CA PHE A 132 8.54 -13.40 2.80
C PHE A 132 7.01 -13.22 2.76
N PHE A 133 6.53 -11.98 2.69
CA PHE A 133 5.11 -11.66 2.51
C PHE A 133 4.54 -12.26 1.22
N GLY A 134 5.26 -12.16 0.10
CA GLY A 134 4.87 -12.80 -1.16
C GLY A 134 4.84 -14.33 -1.08
N VAL A 135 5.81 -14.94 -0.39
CA VAL A 135 5.83 -16.40 -0.16
C VAL A 135 4.66 -16.83 0.74
N ALA A 136 4.33 -16.06 1.78
CA ALA A 136 3.21 -16.40 2.67
C ALA A 136 1.87 -16.47 1.91
N HIS A 137 1.69 -15.68 0.84
CA HIS A 137 0.49 -15.69 0.03
C HIS A 137 0.27 -16.98 -0.77
N ILE A 138 1.33 -17.75 -1.05
CA ILE A 138 1.22 -19.06 -1.72
C ILE A 138 1.17 -20.22 -0.72
N LEU A 139 1.73 -20.04 0.48
CA LEU A 139 1.72 -21.07 1.53
C LEU A 139 0.35 -21.21 2.21
N GLY A 140 -0.50 -20.19 2.14
CA GLY A 140 -1.86 -20.25 2.67
C GLY A 140 -2.87 -20.96 1.76
N GLU A 141 -2.45 -21.50 0.60
CA GLU A 141 -3.26 -22.18 -0.42
C GLU A 141 -4.46 -21.38 -0.99
N GLN A 142 -4.63 -20.12 -0.58
CA GLN A 142 -5.72 -19.26 -1.04
C GLN A 142 -5.44 -18.60 -2.40
N TRP A 143 -4.18 -18.37 -2.75
CA TRP A 143 -3.81 -17.74 -4.01
C TRP A 143 -2.96 -18.67 -4.88
N SER A 144 -3.11 -18.53 -6.20
CA SER A 144 -2.19 -19.14 -7.16
C SER A 144 -0.73 -18.67 -6.99
N SER A 145 0.20 -19.47 -7.50
CA SER A 145 1.64 -19.16 -7.51
C SER A 145 1.98 -17.82 -8.18
N GLY A 146 1.17 -17.39 -9.17
CA GLY A 146 1.32 -16.10 -9.83
C GLY A 146 1.25 -14.91 -8.87
N LYS A 147 0.48 -15.04 -7.77
CA LYS A 147 0.31 -13.97 -6.79
C LYS A 147 1.59 -13.62 -6.03
N ALA A 148 2.52 -14.55 -5.87
CA ALA A 148 3.73 -14.36 -5.05
C ALA A 148 4.52 -13.11 -5.46
N THR A 149 4.71 -12.88 -6.76
CA THR A 149 5.48 -11.75 -7.29
C THR A 149 4.79 -10.42 -7.01
N GLN A 150 3.48 -10.34 -7.28
CA GLN A 150 2.67 -9.14 -7.02
C GLN A 150 2.60 -8.83 -5.52
N ALA A 151 2.38 -9.87 -4.70
CA ALA A 151 2.35 -9.75 -3.24
C ALA A 151 3.71 -9.34 -2.69
N ALA A 152 4.83 -9.90 -3.18
CA ALA A 152 6.17 -9.50 -2.75
C ALA A 152 6.45 -8.02 -3.08
N MET A 153 6.15 -7.60 -4.31
CA MET A 153 6.30 -6.21 -4.74
C MET A 153 5.47 -5.26 -3.86
N ALA A 154 4.19 -5.56 -3.65
CA ALA A 154 3.33 -4.77 -2.78
C ALA A 154 3.84 -4.79 -1.33
N GLY A 155 4.33 -5.95 -0.86
CA GLY A 155 4.94 -6.16 0.45
C GLY A 155 6.08 -5.20 0.73
N ILE A 156 7.01 -5.09 -0.22
CA ILE A 156 8.16 -4.17 -0.17
C ILE A 156 7.70 -2.72 -0.15
N ILE A 157 6.75 -2.35 -1.03
CA ILE A 157 6.26 -0.96 -1.13
C ILE A 157 5.54 -0.56 0.16
N ILE A 158 4.61 -1.38 0.65
CA ILE A 158 3.88 -1.12 1.89
C ILE A 158 4.83 -1.10 3.09
N GLY A 159 5.85 -1.98 3.13
CA GLY A 159 6.89 -1.95 4.16
C GLY A 159 7.70 -0.66 4.15
N TRP A 160 8.01 -0.13 2.97
CA TRP A 160 8.63 1.19 2.81
C TRP A 160 7.70 2.32 3.27
N VAL A 161 6.42 2.26 2.91
CA VAL A 161 5.43 3.24 3.36
C VAL A 161 5.29 3.21 4.89
N TYR A 162 5.20 2.03 5.48
CA TYR A 162 5.17 1.85 6.93
C TYR A 162 6.37 2.50 7.60
N TYR A 163 7.57 2.23 7.09
CA TYR A 163 8.81 2.80 7.62
C TYR A 163 8.81 4.33 7.57
N ARG A 164 8.37 4.95 6.46
CA ARG A 164 8.45 6.40 6.23
C ARG A 164 7.26 7.21 6.72
N TYR A 165 6.07 6.65 6.66
CA TYR A 165 4.80 7.34 6.88
C TYR A 165 3.94 6.66 7.95
N GLY A 166 4.41 5.57 8.57
CA GLY A 166 3.77 4.93 9.70
C GLY A 166 2.68 3.91 9.36
N PHE A 167 2.18 3.28 10.41
CA PHE A 167 1.26 2.14 10.37
C PHE A 167 -0.04 2.43 9.62
N VAL A 168 -0.66 3.58 9.88
CA VAL A 168 -1.95 3.94 9.26
C VAL A 168 -1.82 4.03 7.73
N ALA A 169 -0.75 4.62 7.21
CA ALA A 169 -0.55 4.71 5.77
C ALA A 169 -0.34 3.32 5.13
N GLY A 170 0.39 2.42 5.80
CA GLY A 170 0.54 1.03 5.35
C GLY A 170 -0.80 0.29 5.28
N VAL A 171 -1.59 0.36 6.36
CA VAL A 171 -2.93 -0.25 6.43
C VAL A 171 -3.85 0.30 5.35
N LEU A 172 -3.92 1.63 5.15
CA LEU A 172 -4.83 2.24 4.18
C LEU A 172 -4.55 1.78 2.75
N ILE A 173 -3.27 1.68 2.36
CA ILE A 173 -2.90 1.23 1.02
C ILE A 173 -3.25 -0.24 0.83
N HIS A 174 -2.90 -1.10 1.78
CA HIS A 174 -3.17 -2.53 1.68
C HIS A 174 -4.68 -2.82 1.73
N TRP A 175 -5.40 -2.12 2.59
CA TRP A 175 -6.84 -2.18 2.62
C TRP A 175 -7.44 -1.75 1.28
N ALA A 176 -6.98 -0.64 0.70
CA ALA A 176 -7.46 -0.19 -0.61
C ALA A 176 -7.21 -1.22 -1.72
N THR A 177 -6.07 -1.91 -1.73
CA THR A 177 -5.78 -2.93 -2.75
C THR A 177 -6.70 -4.14 -2.67
N ASN A 178 -7.18 -4.51 -1.48
CA ASN A 178 -8.13 -5.60 -1.33
C ASN A 178 -9.57 -5.10 -1.50
N TYR A 179 -9.98 -4.17 -0.63
CA TYR A 179 -11.35 -3.72 -0.52
C TYR A 179 -11.88 -3.17 -1.85
N MET A 180 -11.15 -2.27 -2.50
CA MET A 180 -11.65 -1.61 -3.71
C MET A 180 -11.89 -2.62 -4.85
N ILE A 181 -10.93 -3.51 -5.10
CA ILE A 181 -11.03 -4.50 -6.19
C ILE A 181 -12.18 -5.46 -5.93
N TYR A 182 -12.28 -6.00 -4.71
CA TYR A 182 -13.34 -6.94 -4.38
C TYR A 182 -14.72 -6.28 -4.30
N SER A 183 -14.83 -5.03 -3.83
CA SER A 183 -16.11 -4.30 -3.87
C SER A 183 -16.66 -4.19 -5.29
N TYR A 184 -15.81 -3.91 -6.28
CA TYR A 184 -16.24 -3.89 -7.67
C TYR A 184 -16.58 -5.29 -8.20
N ALA A 185 -15.79 -6.32 -7.85
CA ALA A 185 -16.09 -7.70 -8.21
C ALA A 185 -17.47 -8.15 -7.69
N TYR A 186 -17.77 -7.89 -6.41
CA TYR A 186 -19.07 -8.18 -5.80
C TYR A 186 -20.21 -7.38 -6.45
N LEU A 187 -19.97 -6.12 -6.80
CA LEU A 187 -20.96 -5.31 -7.52
C LEU A 187 -21.29 -5.93 -8.89
N VAL A 188 -20.27 -6.34 -9.65
CA VAL A 188 -20.45 -6.97 -10.97
C VAL A 188 -21.13 -8.32 -10.84
N SER A 189 -20.72 -9.14 -9.87
CA SER A 189 -21.36 -10.42 -9.55
C SER A 189 -22.86 -10.22 -9.26
N THR A 190 -23.20 -9.23 -8.44
CA THR A 190 -24.60 -8.95 -8.05
C THR A 190 -25.44 -8.45 -9.22
N ILE A 191 -24.94 -7.50 -10.02
CA ILE A 191 -25.68 -6.90 -11.13
C ILE A 191 -25.94 -7.91 -12.26
N ASN A 192 -25.01 -8.84 -12.47
CA ASN A 192 -25.08 -9.80 -13.58
C ASN A 192 -25.53 -11.20 -13.14
N GLU A 193 -25.82 -11.40 -11.85
CA GLU A 193 -26.23 -12.68 -11.27
C GLU A 193 -25.24 -13.84 -11.55
N ILE A 194 -23.94 -13.52 -11.59
CA ILE A 194 -22.85 -14.47 -11.83
C ILE A 194 -22.04 -14.72 -10.55
N GLY A 195 -21.29 -15.82 -10.50
CA GLY A 195 -20.40 -16.11 -9.36
C GLY A 195 -19.29 -15.07 -9.19
N ILE A 196 -18.81 -14.87 -7.95
CA ILE A 196 -17.74 -13.90 -7.66
C ILE A 196 -16.46 -14.20 -8.45
N THR A 197 -16.09 -15.46 -8.62
CA THR A 197 -14.92 -15.88 -9.39
C THR A 197 -15.07 -15.56 -10.88
N GLU A 198 -16.27 -15.72 -11.43
CA GLU A 198 -16.58 -15.39 -12.82
C GLU A 198 -16.56 -13.88 -13.07
N SER A 199 -16.96 -13.08 -12.06
CA SER A 199 -16.95 -11.62 -12.16
C SER A 199 -15.56 -11.04 -12.47
N PHE A 200 -14.48 -11.67 -12.00
CA PHE A 200 -13.11 -11.24 -12.29
C PHE A 200 -12.72 -11.38 -13.78
N SER A 201 -13.43 -12.21 -14.54
CA SER A 201 -13.26 -12.34 -15.99
C SER A 201 -14.23 -11.47 -16.79
N HIS A 202 -15.13 -10.74 -16.11
CA HIS A 202 -16.14 -9.90 -16.76
C HIS A 202 -15.53 -8.60 -17.31
N SER A 203 -15.98 -8.17 -18.50
CA SER A 203 -15.45 -6.99 -19.20
C SER A 203 -15.56 -5.69 -18.39
N LEU A 204 -16.59 -5.57 -17.54
CA LEU A 204 -16.77 -4.43 -16.64
C LEU A 204 -15.64 -4.33 -15.60
N ILE A 205 -15.15 -5.44 -15.04
CA ILE A 205 -13.99 -5.43 -14.13
C ILE A 205 -12.74 -5.01 -14.88
N GLY A 206 -12.50 -5.56 -16.08
CA GLY A 206 -11.38 -5.14 -16.92
C GLY A 206 -11.42 -3.64 -17.25
N THR A 207 -12.61 -3.08 -17.47
CA THR A 207 -12.79 -1.63 -17.70
C THR A 207 -12.44 -0.81 -16.46
N ILE A 208 -12.89 -1.24 -15.28
CA ILE A 208 -12.56 -0.59 -14.01
C ILE A 208 -11.06 -0.65 -13.74
N GLU A 209 -10.41 -1.79 -13.98
CA GLU A 209 -8.96 -1.95 -13.86
C GLU A 209 -8.20 -0.99 -14.77
N ILE A 210 -8.59 -0.87 -16.04
CA ILE A 210 -7.99 0.10 -16.98
C ILE A 210 -8.13 1.53 -16.45
N ILE A 211 -9.32 1.92 -15.96
CA ILE A 211 -9.55 3.25 -15.37
C ILE A 211 -8.61 3.49 -14.18
N LEU A 212 -8.46 2.50 -13.29
CA LEU A 212 -7.58 2.59 -12.12
C LEU A 212 -6.10 2.70 -12.51
N VAL A 213 -5.67 1.96 -13.53
CA VAL A 213 -4.31 2.04 -14.07
C VAL A 213 -4.06 3.41 -14.70
N LEU A 214 -4.99 3.93 -15.52
CA LEU A 214 -4.88 5.26 -16.11
C LEU A 214 -4.84 6.37 -15.05
N ALA A 215 -5.67 6.25 -14.02
CA ALA A 215 -5.62 7.15 -12.86
C ALA A 215 -4.27 7.06 -12.13
N GLY A 216 -3.73 5.86 -11.97
CA GLY A 216 -2.43 5.62 -11.37
C GLY A 216 -1.27 6.23 -12.17
N ILE A 217 -1.27 6.06 -13.49
CA ILE A 217 -0.31 6.67 -14.41
C ILE A 217 -0.38 8.20 -14.32
N SER A 218 -1.59 8.76 -14.30
CA SER A 218 -1.81 10.21 -14.19
C SER A 218 -1.26 10.75 -12.86
N GLY A 219 -1.54 10.06 -11.74
CA GLY A 219 -1.01 10.44 -10.42
C GLY A 219 0.52 10.37 -10.34
N LEU A 220 1.12 9.38 -10.99
CA LEU A 220 2.57 9.27 -11.12
C LEU A 220 3.17 10.42 -11.93
N ALA A 221 2.58 10.75 -13.08
CA ALA A 221 3.02 11.86 -13.92
C ALA A 221 2.98 13.19 -13.17
N LEU A 222 1.88 13.47 -12.46
CA LEU A 222 1.76 14.68 -11.62
C LEU A 222 2.84 14.75 -10.53
N THR A 223 3.12 13.63 -9.87
CA THR A 223 4.19 13.55 -8.87
C THR A 223 5.56 13.85 -9.48
N MET A 224 5.86 13.30 -10.66
CA MET A 224 7.13 13.55 -11.34
C MET A 224 7.29 15.02 -11.75
N LEU A 225 6.21 15.63 -12.23
CA LEU A 225 6.17 17.07 -12.56
C LEU A 225 6.41 17.94 -11.32
N GLU A 226 5.76 17.63 -10.19
CA GLU A 226 5.96 18.35 -8.93
C GLU A 226 7.42 18.30 -8.46
N ILE A 227 8.05 17.11 -8.54
CA ILE A 227 9.47 16.94 -8.18
C ILE A 227 10.38 17.76 -9.10
N LYS A 228 10.08 17.80 -10.41
CA LYS A 228 10.86 18.58 -11.38
C LYS A 228 10.74 20.08 -11.08
N ILE A 229 9.52 20.59 -10.94
CA ILE A 229 9.27 22.00 -10.61
C ILE A 229 9.97 22.40 -9.32
N SER A 230 9.87 21.59 -8.27
CA SER A 230 10.53 21.86 -6.98
C SER A 230 12.06 21.95 -7.11
N LYS A 231 12.68 21.08 -7.93
CA LYS A 231 14.12 21.15 -8.21
C LYS A 231 14.49 22.39 -9.00
N ASP A 232 13.73 22.72 -10.03
CA ASP A 232 13.98 23.88 -10.89
C ASP A 232 13.89 25.19 -10.09
N VAL A 233 12.88 25.33 -9.21
CA VAL A 233 12.75 26.46 -8.28
C VAL A 233 13.96 26.55 -7.34
N LYS A 234 14.37 25.43 -6.74
CA LYS A 234 15.51 25.40 -5.82
C LYS A 234 16.82 25.83 -6.50
N ASN A 235 17.02 25.40 -7.74
CA ASN A 235 18.20 25.76 -8.55
C ASN A 235 18.16 27.24 -9.00
N SER A 236 16.97 27.84 -9.17
CA SER A 236 16.84 29.26 -9.51
C SER A 236 17.11 30.21 -8.34
N LEU A 237 17.09 29.69 -7.12
CA LEU A 237 17.33 30.43 -5.86
C LEU A 237 18.74 30.22 -5.30
N SER A 238 19.56 29.37 -5.92
CA SER A 238 20.95 29.06 -5.55
C SER A 238 21.95 29.71 -6.52
#